data_AF-A0A4R1Y4E6-F1
#
_entry.id   AF-A0A4R1Y4E6-F1
#
_cell.length_a   1.000
_cell.length_b   1.000
_cell.length_c   1.000
_cell.angle_alpha   90.00
_cell.angle_beta   90.00
_cell.angle_gamma   90.00
#
_symmetry.space_group_name_H-M   'P 1'
#
loop_
_entity.id
_entity.type
_entity.pdbx_description
1 polymer ?
#
loop_
_entity_poly.entity_id
_entity_poly.type
_entity_poly.pdbx_seq_one_letter_code
_entity_poly.pdbx_strand_id
1 'polypeptide(L)'
;MQALFWIFISYLKLDQFKCRCLTQAEIKLCQTVFGDLIDYSKVRIMNQPFLPWQPKGIFMAPLGSIHLHNADYCEDFSLQSLAYQAVFIHEMAHIYQYQQHINVLFKGAMLQTAYYMSAKKYNPYQYQFVQGKAFFKYNIEQQGDIAKDIFLKKIQNIIKK
;
A
#
# COMPACT_ATOMS: atom_id res chain seq x y z
N MET A 1 -9.60 27.20 29.16
CA MET A 1 -10.03 25.94 28.50
C MET A 1 -9.55 25.82 27.05
N GLN A 2 -9.62 26.88 26.23
CA GLN A 2 -9.16 26.84 24.82
C GLN A 2 -7.63 26.69 24.65
N ALA A 3 -6.82 27.32 25.50
CA ALA A 3 -5.36 27.24 25.39
C ALA A 3 -4.80 25.82 25.62
N LEU A 4 -5.31 25.09 26.61
CA LEU A 4 -4.93 23.70 26.87
C LEU A 4 -5.34 22.76 25.73
N PHE A 5 -6.48 23.02 25.10
CA PHE A 5 -6.95 22.28 23.94
C PHE A 5 -6.05 22.48 22.71
N TRP A 6 -5.63 23.72 22.44
CA TRP A 6 -4.68 24.01 21.35
C TRP A 6 -3.28 23.45 21.61
N ILE A 7 -2.81 23.53 22.86
CA ILE A 7 -1.54 22.88 23.27
C ILE A 7 -1.64 21.37 23.08
N PHE A 8 -2.77 20.76 23.41
CA PHE A 8 -3.00 19.32 23.23
C PHE A 8 -3.06 18.91 21.75
N ILE A 9 -3.75 19.68 20.90
CA ILE A 9 -3.77 19.47 19.44
C ILE A 9 -2.36 19.57 18.84
N SER A 10 -1.60 20.59 19.24
CA SER A 10 -0.23 20.81 18.75
C SER A 10 0.73 19.73 19.26
N TYR A 11 0.60 19.30 20.52
CA TYR A 11 1.40 18.22 21.10
C TYR A 11 1.18 16.89 20.36
N LEU A 12 -0.07 16.60 20.00
CA LEU A 12 -0.42 15.41 19.19
C LEU A 12 -0.20 15.62 17.68
N LYS A 13 0.22 16.82 17.25
CA LYS A 13 0.40 17.21 15.85
C LYS A 13 -0.84 16.99 14.97
N LEU A 14 -2.03 17.08 15.57
CA LEU A 14 -3.30 16.87 14.86
C LEU A 14 -3.58 17.97 13.83
N ASP A 15 -2.97 19.15 14.00
CA ASP A 15 -2.97 20.27 13.04
C ASP A 15 -2.27 19.92 11.72
N GLN A 16 -1.35 18.95 11.74
CA GLN A 16 -0.59 18.51 10.56
C GLN A 16 -1.20 17.28 9.91
N PHE A 17 -2.27 16.71 10.47
CA PHE A 17 -2.92 15.53 9.91
C PHE A 17 -3.53 15.83 8.54
N LYS A 18 -3.20 14.99 7.57
CA LYS A 18 -3.73 15.02 6.20
C LYS A 18 -4.35 13.67 5.88
N CYS A 19 -5.57 13.73 5.38
CA CYS A 19 -6.28 12.61 4.81
C CYS A 19 -6.93 13.08 3.51
N ARG A 20 -6.64 12.39 2.39
CA ARG A 20 -7.21 12.73 1.09
C ARG A 20 -7.69 11.49 0.33
N CYS A 21 -8.59 11.74 -0.62
CA CYS A 21 -8.91 10.77 -1.67
C CYS A 21 -7.76 10.68 -2.68
N LEU A 22 -7.82 9.66 -3.54
CA LEU A 22 -6.94 9.57 -4.71
C LEU A 22 -7.19 10.73 -5.66
N THR A 23 -6.13 11.24 -6.29
CA THR A 23 -6.26 12.18 -7.41
C THR A 23 -6.76 11.44 -8.65
N GLN A 24 -7.29 12.19 -9.63
CA GLN A 24 -7.70 11.59 -10.90
C GLN A 24 -6.52 10.94 -11.65
N ALA A 25 -5.31 11.48 -11.49
CA ALA A 25 -4.11 10.95 -12.11
C ALA A 25 -3.61 9.67 -11.43
N GLU A 26 -3.69 9.59 -10.10
CA GLU A 26 -3.46 8.34 -9.34
C GLU A 26 -4.47 7.25 -9.71
N ILE A 27 -5.75 7.59 -9.85
CA ILE A 27 -6.78 6.63 -10.30
C ILE A 27 -6.43 6.09 -11.68
N LYS A 28 -6.10 6.97 -12.63
CA LYS A 28 -5.68 6.55 -14.00
C LYS A 28 -4.45 5.65 -13.96
N LEU A 29 -3.46 5.98 -13.11
CA LEU A 29 -2.26 5.17 -12.90
C LEU A 29 -2.65 3.76 -12.41
N CYS A 30 -3.48 3.65 -11.37
CA CYS A 30 -3.95 2.38 -10.85
C CYS A 30 -4.78 1.58 -11.87
N GLN A 31 -5.63 2.25 -12.66
CA GLN A 31 -6.46 1.60 -13.68
C GLN A 31 -5.62 0.89 -14.76
N THR A 32 -4.36 1.29 -14.99
CA THR A 32 -3.46 0.56 -15.90
C THR A 32 -3.22 -0.89 -15.43
N VAL A 33 -3.18 -1.11 -14.11
CA VAL A 33 -2.92 -2.41 -13.47
C VAL A 33 -4.22 -3.11 -13.06
N PHE A 34 -5.11 -2.40 -12.38
CA PHE A 34 -6.29 -2.97 -11.73
C PHE A 34 -7.59 -2.76 -12.52
N GLY A 35 -7.62 -1.85 -13.49
CA GLY A 35 -8.86 -1.52 -14.21
C GLY A 35 -9.93 -1.04 -13.23
N ASP A 36 -11.13 -1.62 -13.30
CA ASP A 36 -12.24 -1.26 -12.40
C ASP A 36 -12.40 -2.23 -11.21
N LEU A 37 -11.38 -3.05 -10.93
CA LEU A 37 -11.40 -4.03 -9.84
C LEU A 37 -11.33 -3.41 -8.44
N ILE A 38 -11.03 -2.12 -8.34
CA ILE A 38 -10.95 -1.37 -7.10
C ILE A 38 -11.99 -0.25 -7.15
N ASP A 39 -12.82 -0.15 -6.11
CA ASP A 39 -13.61 1.04 -5.85
C ASP A 39 -12.68 2.14 -5.30
N TYR A 40 -12.14 2.94 -6.22
CA TYR A 40 -11.19 4.00 -5.92
C TYR A 40 -11.78 5.11 -5.02
N SER A 41 -13.11 5.27 -5.01
CA SER A 41 -13.79 6.30 -4.22
C SER A 41 -13.66 6.07 -2.71
N LYS A 42 -13.42 4.82 -2.29
CA LYS A 42 -13.25 4.41 -0.90
C LYS A 42 -11.82 4.54 -0.38
N VAL A 43 -10.85 4.71 -1.27
CA VAL A 43 -9.43 4.73 -0.90
C VAL A 43 -9.07 6.07 -0.29
N ARG A 44 -8.29 6.03 0.78
CA ARG A 44 -7.73 7.22 1.45
C ARG A 44 -6.22 7.10 1.58
N ILE A 45 -5.54 8.24 1.52
CA ILE A 45 -4.10 8.38 1.80
C ILE A 45 -3.96 9.27 3.02
N MET A 46 -3.22 8.77 4.02
CA MET A 46 -3.03 9.41 5.31
C MET A 46 -1.55 9.62 5.58
N ASN A 47 -1.17 10.82 6.02
CA ASN A 47 0.19 11.15 6.46
C ASN A 47 0.48 10.73 7.92
N GLN A 48 -0.27 9.73 8.39
CA GLN A 48 -0.15 9.16 9.73
C GLN A 48 0.29 7.70 9.58
N PRO A 49 1.41 7.29 10.21
CA PRO A 49 1.82 5.90 10.25
C PRO A 49 0.72 5.02 10.86
N PHE A 50 0.55 3.81 10.32
CA PHE A 50 -0.40 2.82 10.82
C PHE A 50 0.03 2.24 12.17
N LEU A 51 1.34 2.00 12.33
CA LEU A 51 1.94 1.55 13.59
C LEU A 51 2.89 2.62 14.14
N PRO A 52 3.00 2.77 15.46
CA PRO A 52 3.90 3.77 16.05
C PRO A 52 5.39 3.49 15.76
N TRP A 53 5.74 2.24 15.42
CA TRP A 53 7.09 1.83 15.01
C TRP A 53 7.23 1.61 13.49
N GLN A 54 6.24 2.01 12.68
CA GLN A 54 6.39 1.97 11.22
C GLN A 54 7.60 2.83 10.80
N PRO A 55 8.57 2.31 10.04
CA PRO A 55 9.74 3.10 9.62
C PRO A 55 9.36 4.21 8.63
N LYS A 56 10.19 5.26 8.54
CA LYS A 56 10.12 6.24 7.43
C LYS A 56 10.47 5.56 6.11
N GLY A 57 9.87 6.03 5.02
CA GLY A 57 10.01 5.45 3.68
C GLY A 57 9.19 4.17 3.46
N ILE A 58 8.41 3.73 4.45
CA ILE A 58 7.55 2.54 4.35
C ILE A 58 6.09 2.96 4.33
N PHE A 59 5.36 2.40 3.39
CA PHE A 59 3.94 2.60 3.20
C PHE A 59 3.22 1.36 3.73
N MET A 60 2.00 1.51 4.23
CA MET A 60 1.21 0.37 4.69
C MET A 60 -0.26 0.56 4.33
N ALA A 61 -0.89 -0.45 3.73
CA ALA A 61 -2.32 -0.44 3.42
C ALA A 61 -3.12 -1.63 4.03
N PRO A 62 -3.13 -1.80 5.36
CA PRO A 62 -3.68 -3.01 5.99
C PRO A 62 -5.21 -3.06 6.06
N LEU A 63 -5.88 -1.90 6.03
CA LEU A 63 -7.32 -1.75 6.29
C LEU A 63 -8.03 -0.83 5.27
N GLY A 64 -7.61 -0.86 4.00
CA GLY A 64 -8.29 -0.11 2.93
C GLY A 64 -7.95 1.39 2.85
N SER A 65 -6.98 1.85 3.64
CA SER A 65 -6.35 3.18 3.52
C SER A 65 -4.83 3.01 3.51
N ILE A 66 -4.13 3.89 2.80
CA ILE A 66 -2.66 3.92 2.74
C ILE A 66 -2.15 4.86 3.83
N HIS A 67 -1.24 4.34 4.66
CA HIS A 67 -0.63 5.02 5.79
C HIS A 67 0.87 5.17 5.57
N LEU A 68 1.38 6.39 5.75
CA LEU A 68 2.80 6.71 5.61
C LEU A 68 3.17 7.86 6.54
N HIS A 69 4.48 8.10 6.70
CA HIS A 69 4.94 9.27 7.46
C HIS A 69 4.66 10.55 6.70
N ASN A 70 4.48 11.65 7.43
CA ASN A 70 4.36 12.99 6.85
C ASN A 70 5.55 13.38 5.95
N ALA A 71 6.75 12.86 6.22
CA ALA A 71 7.93 13.10 5.39
C ALA A 71 7.85 12.42 4.00
N ASP A 72 7.07 11.35 3.88
CA ASP A 72 6.89 10.59 2.64
C ASP A 72 5.59 11.00 1.91
N TYR A 73 4.82 11.91 2.50
CA TYR A 73 3.51 12.30 2.00
C TYR A 73 3.63 13.17 0.76
N CYS A 74 2.80 12.83 -0.24
CA CYS A 74 2.72 13.54 -1.50
C CYS A 74 1.27 13.90 -1.82
N GLU A 75 1.05 15.06 -2.41
CA GLU A 75 -0.28 15.47 -2.90
C GLU A 75 -0.72 14.68 -4.14
N ASP A 76 0.22 14.16 -4.94
CA ASP A 76 -0.05 13.29 -6.10
C ASP A 76 1.12 12.33 -6.40
N PHE A 77 0.94 11.04 -6.12
CA PHE A 77 1.96 10.00 -6.36
C PHE A 77 2.20 9.73 -7.84
N SER A 78 1.26 10.07 -8.74
CA SER A 78 1.47 9.91 -10.19
C SER A 78 2.53 10.85 -10.77
N LEU A 79 2.89 11.91 -10.02
CA LEU A 79 3.93 12.88 -10.40
C LEU A 79 5.30 12.55 -9.77
N GLN A 80 5.36 11.52 -8.92
CA GLN A 80 6.62 11.10 -8.29
C GLN A 80 7.50 10.30 -9.25
N SER A 81 8.72 9.98 -8.82
CA SER A 81 9.60 9.11 -9.61
C SER A 81 8.96 7.75 -9.87
N LEU A 82 9.38 7.07 -10.94
CA LEU A 82 8.84 5.77 -11.32
C LEU A 82 8.96 4.74 -10.19
N ALA A 83 10.00 4.83 -9.36
CA ALA A 83 10.19 3.98 -8.19
C ALA A 83 9.09 4.20 -7.13
N TYR A 84 8.73 5.46 -6.85
CA TYR A 84 7.65 5.78 -5.91
C TYR A 84 6.27 5.43 -6.47
N GLN A 85 6.05 5.64 -7.77
CA GLN A 85 4.83 5.16 -8.45
C GLN A 85 4.69 3.64 -8.33
N ALA A 86 5.78 2.89 -8.50
CA ALA A 86 5.83 1.44 -8.33
C ALA A 86 5.50 1.00 -6.90
N VAL A 87 6.02 1.68 -5.87
CA VAL A 87 5.66 1.43 -4.46
C VAL A 87 4.18 1.74 -4.22
N PHE A 88 3.68 2.86 -4.73
CA PHE A 88 2.26 3.20 -4.63
C PHE A 88 1.35 2.12 -5.26
N ILE A 89 1.73 1.59 -6.42
CA ILE A 89 1.00 0.49 -7.07
C ILE A 89 1.05 -0.81 -6.24
N HIS A 90 2.18 -1.11 -5.59
CA HIS A 90 2.28 -2.24 -4.65
C HIS A 90 1.25 -2.10 -3.52
N GLU A 91 1.17 -0.94 -2.89
CA GLU A 91 0.19 -0.68 -1.82
C GLU A 91 -1.25 -0.76 -2.33
N MET A 92 -1.51 -0.35 -3.57
CA MET A 92 -2.83 -0.49 -4.18
C MET A 92 -3.23 -1.95 -4.41
N ALA A 93 -2.27 -2.89 -4.48
CA ALA A 93 -2.59 -4.32 -4.46
C ALA A 93 -3.14 -4.76 -3.10
N HIS A 94 -2.64 -4.19 -2.00
CA HIS A 94 -3.19 -4.43 -0.66
C HIS A 94 -4.58 -3.82 -0.49
N ILE A 95 -4.83 -2.65 -1.08
CA ILE A 95 -6.18 -2.08 -1.17
C ILE A 95 -7.12 -3.01 -1.93
N TYR A 96 -6.69 -3.54 -3.08
CA TYR A 96 -7.48 -4.51 -3.84
C TYR A 96 -7.77 -5.76 -3.01
N GLN A 97 -6.76 -6.34 -2.37
CA GLN A 97 -6.91 -7.50 -1.48
C GLN A 97 -7.93 -7.23 -0.36
N TYR A 98 -7.83 -6.08 0.30
CA TYR A 98 -8.76 -5.67 1.34
C TYR A 98 -10.21 -5.59 0.80
N GLN A 99 -10.42 -4.99 -0.37
CA GLN A 99 -11.75 -4.92 -1.00
C GLN A 99 -12.28 -6.30 -1.43
N GLN A 100 -11.40 -7.30 -1.62
CA GLN A 100 -11.76 -8.72 -1.81
C GLN A 100 -11.93 -9.47 -0.48
N HIS A 101 -12.10 -8.77 0.64
CA HIS A 101 -12.26 -9.32 2.00
C HIS A 101 -11.07 -10.16 2.49
N ILE A 102 -9.88 -9.96 1.93
CA ILE A 102 -8.66 -10.57 2.43
C ILE A 102 -8.17 -9.76 3.64
N ASN A 103 -7.93 -10.44 4.76
CA ASN A 103 -7.35 -9.82 5.95
C ASN A 103 -5.84 -9.56 5.75
N VAL A 104 -5.53 -8.42 5.10
CA VAL A 104 -4.16 -8.00 4.80
C VAL A 104 -3.33 -7.85 6.08
N LEU A 105 -3.88 -7.25 7.13
CA LEU A 105 -3.21 -7.07 8.41
C LEU A 105 -2.72 -8.42 9.00
N PHE A 106 -3.63 -9.39 9.12
CA PHE A 106 -3.31 -10.70 9.70
C PHE A 106 -2.33 -11.47 8.82
N LYS A 107 -2.56 -11.53 7.50
CA LYS A 107 -1.67 -12.24 6.58
C LYS A 107 -0.29 -11.60 6.53
N GLY A 108 -0.20 -10.27 6.53
CA GLY A 108 1.05 -9.53 6.56
C GLY A 108 1.82 -9.80 7.86
N ALA A 109 1.13 -9.76 9.00
CA ALA A 109 1.72 -10.12 10.29
C ALA A 109 2.29 -11.54 10.28
N MET A 110 1.54 -12.53 9.78
CA MET A 110 2.03 -13.92 9.66
C MET A 110 3.28 -14.03 8.78
N LEU A 111 3.29 -13.37 7.62
CA LEU A 111 4.44 -13.39 6.71
C LEU A 111 5.67 -12.73 7.33
N GLN A 112 5.51 -11.60 8.02
CA GLN A 112 6.60 -10.94 8.72
C GLN A 112 7.10 -11.79 9.89
N THR A 113 6.22 -12.41 10.67
CA THR A 113 6.63 -13.35 11.73
C THR A 113 7.43 -14.51 11.15
N ALA A 114 6.99 -15.12 10.04
CA ALA A 114 7.73 -16.20 9.38
C ALA A 114 9.10 -15.72 8.86
N TYR A 115 9.18 -14.51 8.30
CA TYR A 115 10.43 -13.88 7.88
C TYR A 115 11.43 -13.80 9.05
N TYR A 116 11.04 -13.22 10.18
CA TYR A 116 11.93 -13.06 11.33
C TYR A 116 12.24 -14.39 12.05
N MET A 117 11.25 -15.26 12.25
CA MET A 117 11.44 -16.57 12.91
C MET A 117 12.33 -17.52 12.10
N SER A 118 12.37 -17.38 10.77
CA SER A 118 13.28 -18.13 9.91
C SER A 118 14.71 -17.58 9.89
N ALA A 119 15.04 -16.60 10.74
CA ALA A 119 16.25 -15.81 10.65
C ALA A 119 16.47 -15.22 9.24
N LYS A 120 15.37 -14.76 8.62
CA LYS A 120 15.31 -14.17 7.27
C LYS A 120 15.67 -15.11 6.12
N LYS A 121 15.67 -16.43 6.34
CA LYS A 121 15.87 -17.43 5.27
C LYS A 121 14.66 -17.53 4.35
N TYR A 122 13.46 -17.43 4.91
CA TYR A 122 12.23 -17.27 4.13
C TYR A 122 12.07 -15.79 3.77
N ASN A 123 11.85 -15.46 2.50
CA ASN A 123 11.58 -14.09 2.05
C ASN A 123 10.17 -14.00 1.42
N PRO A 124 9.21 -13.31 2.05
CA PRO A 124 7.83 -13.25 1.55
C PRO A 124 7.70 -12.47 0.24
N TYR A 125 8.66 -11.61 -0.10
CA TYR A 125 8.69 -10.81 -1.33
C TYR A 125 9.29 -11.58 -2.52
N GLN A 126 10.13 -12.57 -2.25
CA GLN A 126 10.75 -13.33 -3.33
C GLN A 126 9.70 -14.23 -3.99
N TYR A 127 9.46 -14.00 -5.28
CA TYR A 127 8.59 -14.83 -6.09
C TYR A 127 9.25 -15.19 -7.43
N GLN A 128 8.75 -16.26 -8.04
CA GLN A 128 9.03 -16.60 -9.42
C GLN A 128 7.72 -16.53 -10.19
N PHE A 129 7.74 -15.87 -11.35
CA PHE A 129 6.58 -15.82 -12.22
C PHE A 129 6.37 -17.18 -12.87
N VAL A 130 5.25 -17.82 -12.57
CA VAL A 130 4.86 -19.12 -13.14
C VAL A 130 3.71 -18.90 -14.12
N GLN A 131 3.92 -19.27 -15.38
CA GLN A 131 2.89 -19.17 -16.42
C GLN A 131 1.65 -19.98 -16.02
N GLY A 132 0.47 -19.38 -16.18
CA GLY A 132 -0.82 -20.00 -15.82
C GLY A 132 -1.18 -19.94 -14.33
N LYS A 133 -0.22 -19.69 -13.43
CA LYS A 133 -0.53 -19.53 -12.00
C LYS A 133 -1.38 -18.27 -11.76
N ALA A 134 -2.55 -18.45 -11.14
CA ALA A 134 -3.47 -17.36 -10.86
C ALA A 134 -2.91 -16.38 -9.81
N PHE A 135 -3.28 -15.10 -9.92
CA PHE A 135 -2.82 -14.02 -9.04
C PHE A 135 -3.01 -14.34 -7.53
N PHE A 136 -4.22 -14.78 -7.15
CA PHE A 136 -4.53 -15.11 -5.75
C PHE A 136 -3.87 -16.40 -5.22
N LYS A 137 -3.07 -17.11 -6.03
CA LYS A 137 -2.24 -18.26 -5.59
C LYS A 137 -0.85 -17.83 -5.12
N TYR A 138 -0.49 -16.55 -5.25
CA TYR A 138 0.69 -15.97 -4.63
C TYR A 138 0.35 -15.45 -3.23
N ASN A 139 1.33 -15.29 -2.34
CA ASN A 139 1.07 -14.64 -1.05
C ASN A 139 0.81 -13.13 -1.25
N ILE A 140 0.33 -12.43 -0.22
CA ILE A 140 -0.13 -11.03 -0.37
C ILE A 140 0.99 -10.04 -0.73
N GLU A 141 2.22 -10.28 -0.28
CA GLU A 141 3.39 -9.44 -0.61
C GLU A 141 3.84 -9.69 -2.04
N GLN A 142 3.90 -10.96 -2.46
CA GLN A 142 4.19 -11.33 -3.85
C GLN A 142 3.14 -10.78 -4.82
N GLN A 143 1.88 -10.74 -4.41
CA GLN A 143 0.81 -10.11 -5.18
C GLN A 143 1.05 -8.61 -5.37
N GLY A 144 1.56 -7.91 -4.34
CA GLY A 144 1.99 -6.52 -4.44
C GLY A 144 3.15 -6.36 -5.44
N ASP A 145 4.18 -7.21 -5.32
CA ASP A 145 5.32 -7.19 -6.25
C ASP A 145 4.92 -7.52 -7.69
N ILE A 146 3.97 -8.43 -7.90
CA ILE A 146 3.38 -8.71 -9.21
C ILE A 146 2.67 -7.48 -9.76
N ALA A 147 1.87 -6.78 -8.96
CA ALA A 147 1.20 -5.55 -9.41
C ALA A 147 2.21 -4.47 -9.83
N LYS A 148 3.29 -4.31 -9.06
CA LYS A 148 4.42 -3.46 -9.38
C LYS A 148 5.09 -3.86 -10.69
N ASP A 149 5.38 -5.14 -10.89
CA ASP A 149 6.06 -5.62 -12.09
C ASP A 149 5.17 -5.56 -13.34
N ILE A 150 3.85 -5.69 -13.20
CA ILE A 150 2.87 -5.41 -14.27
C ILE A 150 2.92 -3.93 -14.66
N PHE A 151 2.89 -3.03 -13.67
CA PHE A 151 2.99 -1.58 -13.91
C PHE A 151 4.28 -1.21 -14.65
N LEU A 152 5.40 -1.80 -14.25
CA LEU A 152 6.70 -1.63 -14.89
C LEU A 152 6.85 -2.39 -16.21
N LYS A 153 5.79 -3.05 -16.71
CA LYS A 153 5.76 -3.82 -17.95
C LYS A 153 6.79 -4.95 -18.03
N LYS A 154 7.18 -5.52 -16.90
CA LYS A 154 8.11 -6.66 -16.84
C LYS A 154 7.42 -7.99 -17.08
N ILE A 155 6.13 -8.08 -16.75
CA ILE A 155 5.29 -9.27 -16.92
C ILE A 155 3.92 -8.88 -17.46
N GLN A 156 3.22 -9.85 -18.04
CA GLN A 156 1.84 -9.67 -18.49
C GLN A 156 0.88 -9.44 -17.30
N ASN A 157 -0.20 -8.69 -17.54
CA ASN A 157 -1.19 -8.44 -16.51
C ASN A 157 -2.03 -9.71 -16.25
N ILE A 158 -1.79 -10.36 -15.10
CA ILE A 158 -2.53 -11.56 -14.66
C ILE A 158 -3.62 -11.25 -13.62
N ILE A 159 -3.82 -9.97 -13.30
CA ILE A 159 -4.83 -9.47 -12.34
C ILE A 159 -6.17 -9.26 -13.06
N LYS A 160 -6.12 -8.64 -14.25
CA LYS A 160 -7.24 -8.51 -15.18
C LYS A 160 -7.41 -9.83 -15.95
N LYS A 161 -8.19 -10.76 -15.43
CA LYS A 161 -8.61 -11.96 -16.17
C LYS A 161 -10.05 -11.83 -16.60
#